data_AF-A0A7J8LMX1-F1
#
_entry.id   AF-A0A7J8LMX1-F1
#
_cell.length_a   1.000
_cell.length_b   1.000
_cell.length_c   1.000
_cell.angle_alpha   90.00
_cell.angle_beta   90.00
_cell.angle_gamma   90.00
#
_symmetry.space_group_name_H-M   'P 1'
#
loop_
_entity.id
_entity.type
_entity.pdbx_description
1 polymer ?
#
loop_
_entity_poly.entity_id
_entity_poly.type
_entity_poly.pdbx_seq_one_letter_code
_entity_poly.pdbx_strand_id
1 'polypeptide(L)'
;MDSKMHLQPWWLLPISLLLQLSNLKNWANAAPQVPCYFIFGDSLSDSGSNNNLKTLAKVNYRPYGIDFPKGPTGRFSNGRNVQDAIVELLGFEEYMPPFANSEKKNILQGVNYASGASGILDETGSLMGARVPMSIQIRNHKTIIAGIRKILRNDSSTEKLLRQCIYSIQIGSNDFVNNYFKPNFYNSSHGYSVSEFATMLVRQFAHQIKDLYKTGARIFALFGLGQLGCTPNAIATHGTNGSLCVTKLNDAAFLFNQRLIPLVMALNSKLTDAKFTYLNYSPMKVSQLTL
;
A
#
# COMPACT_ATOMS: atom_id res chain seq x y z
N MET A 1 36.57 -37.70 60.50
CA MET A 1 35.89 -38.33 59.35
C MET A 1 34.94 -37.28 58.78
N ASP A 2 35.45 -36.40 57.91
CA ASP A 2 34.62 -35.38 57.26
C ASP A 2 34.22 -35.87 55.87
N SER A 3 32.97 -36.28 55.75
CA SER A 3 32.31 -36.61 54.49
C SER A 3 31.99 -35.31 53.75
N LYS A 4 32.83 -34.91 52.80
CA LYS A 4 32.48 -33.86 51.83
C LYS A 4 31.49 -34.43 50.83
N MET A 5 30.22 -34.07 51.00
CA MET A 5 29.13 -34.40 50.08
C MET A 5 29.34 -33.64 48.76
N HIS A 6 29.84 -34.33 47.74
CA HIS A 6 29.91 -33.81 46.37
C HIS A 6 28.49 -33.78 45.77
N LEU A 7 27.81 -32.63 45.84
CA LEU A 7 26.62 -32.40 45.02
C LEU A 7 27.05 -32.34 43.55
N GLN A 8 26.85 -33.42 42.81
CA GLN A 8 26.96 -33.40 41.36
C GLN A 8 25.80 -32.56 40.78
N PRO A 9 26.05 -31.67 39.80
CA PRO A 9 25.05 -30.71 39.34
C PRO A 9 24.15 -31.31 38.25
N TRP A 10 23.47 -32.41 38.56
CA TRP A 10 22.53 -33.09 37.65
C TRP A 10 21.35 -32.18 37.23
N TRP A 11 21.09 -31.11 37.98
CA TRP A 11 20.06 -30.10 37.70
C TRP A 11 20.45 -29.07 36.62
N LEU A 12 21.72 -28.98 36.21
CA LEU A 12 22.15 -28.11 35.11
C LEU A 12 21.80 -28.67 33.72
N LEU A 13 21.70 -29.99 33.59
CA LEU A 13 21.33 -30.67 32.34
C LEU A 13 19.94 -30.29 31.82
N PRO A 14 18.86 -30.32 32.64
CA PRO A 14 17.53 -29.91 32.16
C PRO A 14 17.46 -28.40 31.84
N ILE A 15 18.22 -27.54 32.53
CA ILE A 15 18.30 -26.10 32.25
C ILE A 15 19.01 -25.84 30.92
N SER A 16 20.12 -26.53 30.65
CA SER A 16 20.83 -26.48 29.36
C SER A 16 19.94 -26.97 28.22
N LEU A 17 19.17 -28.05 28.44
CA LEU A 17 18.25 -28.58 27.44
C LEU A 17 17.07 -27.64 27.18
N LEU A 18 16.52 -26.99 28.22
CA LEU A 18 15.49 -25.94 28.10
C LEU A 18 16.01 -24.71 27.34
N LEU A 19 17.25 -24.28 27.59
CA LEU A 19 17.90 -23.20 26.86
C LEU A 19 18.13 -23.57 25.38
N GLN A 20 18.56 -24.80 25.10
CA GLN A 20 18.71 -25.31 23.73
C GLN A 20 17.35 -25.44 23.01
N LEU A 21 16.30 -25.89 23.70
CA LEU A 21 14.93 -25.97 23.17
C LEU A 21 14.29 -24.58 22.97
N SER A 22 14.66 -23.59 23.80
CA SER A 22 14.24 -22.20 23.60
C SER A 22 14.92 -21.54 22.39
N ASN A 23 16.13 -22.00 22.02
CA ASN A 23 16.84 -21.59 20.80
C ASN A 23 16.36 -22.34 19.54
N LEU A 24 15.71 -23.50 19.69
CA LEU A 24 15.09 -24.23 18.56
C LEU A 24 13.80 -23.57 18.04
N LYS A 25 13.35 -22.48 18.66
CA LYS A 25 12.02 -21.94 18.39
C LYS A 25 11.87 -21.05 17.17
N ASN A 26 12.88 -20.83 16.30
CA ASN A 26 12.67 -20.03 15.06
C ASN A 26 13.80 -20.10 14.00
N TRP A 27 14.32 -21.27 13.63
CA TRP A 27 15.32 -21.37 12.53
C TRP A 27 14.77 -22.02 11.24
N ALA A 28 13.56 -21.65 10.88
CA ALA A 28 13.11 -21.77 9.49
C ALA A 28 12.73 -20.36 9.02
N ASN A 29 13.73 -19.49 8.81
CA ASN A 29 13.51 -18.27 8.01
C ASN A 29 13.31 -18.73 6.57
N ALA A 30 12.08 -19.12 6.23
CA ALA A 30 11.71 -19.36 4.85
C ALA A 30 11.94 -18.07 4.07
N ALA A 31 12.59 -18.18 2.91
CA ALA A 31 12.76 -17.03 2.03
C ALA A 31 11.38 -16.44 1.67
N PRO A 32 11.28 -15.11 1.47
CA PRO A 32 10.03 -14.50 1.03
C PRO A 32 9.47 -15.18 -0.22
N GLN A 33 8.14 -15.28 -0.33
CA GLN A 33 7.45 -15.93 -1.45
C GLN A 33 7.72 -15.25 -2.79
N VAL A 34 8.08 -13.97 -2.77
CA VAL A 34 8.52 -13.18 -3.92
C VAL A 34 9.78 -12.41 -3.54
N PRO A 35 10.69 -12.15 -4.50
CA PRO A 35 11.95 -11.47 -4.17
C PRO A 35 11.75 -10.01 -3.77
N CYS A 36 10.62 -9.39 -4.14
CA CYS A 36 10.39 -7.97 -3.96
C CYS A 36 8.91 -7.58 -3.94
N TYR A 37 8.60 -6.53 -3.19
CA TYR A 37 7.26 -5.97 -3.07
C TYR A 37 7.26 -4.43 -3.09
N PHE A 38 6.66 -3.85 -4.13
CA PHE A 38 6.54 -2.40 -4.29
C PHE A 38 5.11 -1.95 -4.01
N ILE A 39 4.97 -0.92 -3.17
CA ILE A 39 3.67 -0.44 -2.70
C ILE A 39 3.45 0.99 -3.19
N PHE A 40 2.32 1.24 -3.84
CA PHE A 40 1.85 2.55 -4.28
C PHE A 40 0.50 2.83 -3.65
N GLY A 41 0.21 4.09 -3.34
CA GLY A 41 -1.08 4.41 -2.77
C GLY A 41 -1.19 5.72 -2.05
N ASP A 42 -2.21 5.78 -1.20
CA ASP A 42 -2.48 6.89 -0.31
C ASP A 42 -2.24 6.55 1.16
N SER A 43 -2.93 7.24 2.07
CA SER A 43 -2.89 7.00 3.52
C SER A 43 -3.17 5.55 3.93
N LEU A 44 -3.94 4.78 3.15
CA LEU A 44 -4.25 3.38 3.47
C LEU A 44 -3.02 2.46 3.31
N SER A 45 -2.00 2.93 2.59
CA SER A 45 -0.75 2.22 2.33
C SER A 45 0.48 2.92 2.91
N ASP A 46 0.39 4.19 3.31
CA ASP A 46 1.52 4.99 3.75
C ASP A 46 2.21 4.40 5.00
N SER A 47 3.54 4.36 4.97
CA SER A 47 4.41 3.89 6.05
C SER A 47 5.32 4.98 6.64
N GLY A 48 5.09 6.25 6.28
CA GLY A 48 5.79 7.42 6.81
C GLY A 48 6.30 8.42 5.76
N SER A 49 5.85 8.35 4.51
CA SER A 49 6.26 9.26 3.43
C SER A 49 5.92 10.72 3.76
N ASN A 50 4.82 10.95 4.47
CA ASN A 50 4.37 12.30 4.80
C ASN A 50 5.12 12.96 5.97
N ASN A 51 5.96 12.22 6.70
CA ASN A 51 6.58 12.68 7.95
C ASN A 51 7.43 13.96 7.76
N ASN A 52 8.17 14.04 6.66
CA ASN A 52 9.07 15.15 6.35
C ASN A 52 8.45 16.20 5.43
N LEU A 53 7.17 16.05 5.06
CA LEU A 53 6.45 17.00 4.22
C LEU A 53 5.79 18.10 5.06
N LYS A 54 5.68 19.30 4.49
CA LYS A 54 4.86 20.40 5.06
C LYS A 54 3.40 20.16 4.67
N THR A 55 2.68 19.42 5.52
CA THR A 55 1.33 18.92 5.22
C THR A 55 0.52 18.69 6.49
N LEU A 56 -0.79 18.90 6.39
CA LEU A 56 -1.79 18.52 7.40
C LEU A 56 -2.08 17.02 7.36
N ALA A 57 -1.81 16.34 6.25
CA ALA A 57 -1.97 14.89 6.11
C ALA A 57 -0.76 14.16 6.73
N LYS A 58 -0.53 14.34 8.02
CA LYS A 58 0.59 13.74 8.77
C LYS A 58 0.07 13.11 10.05
N VAL A 59 0.61 11.93 10.39
CA VAL A 59 0.14 11.10 11.52
C VAL A 59 1.29 10.41 12.27
N ASN A 60 2.45 11.07 12.35
CA ASN A 60 3.61 10.57 13.12
C ASN A 60 3.59 11.05 14.59
N TYR A 61 2.41 11.02 15.21
CA TYR A 61 2.17 11.39 16.60
C TYR A 61 1.09 10.50 17.22
N ARG A 62 1.03 10.41 18.55
CA ARG A 62 0.00 9.62 19.25
C ARG A 62 -1.41 10.23 19.03
N PRO A 63 -2.47 9.42 18.87
CA PRO A 63 -2.54 7.98 19.14
C PRO A 63 -2.13 7.08 17.97
N TYR A 64 -1.71 7.62 16.82
CA TYR A 64 -1.27 6.80 15.70
C TYR A 64 -0.01 6.00 16.06
N GLY A 65 0.03 4.74 15.62
CA GLY A 65 1.14 3.83 15.93
C GLY A 65 1.23 3.38 17.39
N ILE A 66 0.20 3.58 18.23
CA ILE A 66 0.20 3.10 19.63
C ILE A 66 0.39 1.57 19.75
N ASP A 67 -0.12 0.81 18.78
CA ASP A 67 -0.01 -0.65 18.69
C ASP A 67 1.10 -1.10 17.72
N PHE A 68 1.85 -0.15 17.13
CA PHE A 68 2.98 -0.47 16.27
C PHE A 68 4.26 -0.56 17.11
N PRO A 69 5.09 -1.61 16.97
CA PRO A 69 6.28 -1.78 17.82
C PRO A 69 7.27 -0.61 17.80
N LYS A 70 7.34 0.14 16.69
CA LYS A 70 8.22 1.31 16.52
C LYS A 70 7.52 2.65 16.86
N GLY A 71 6.30 2.62 17.39
CA GLY A 71 5.51 3.79 17.71
C GLY A 71 4.94 4.52 16.48
N PRO A 72 4.71 5.86 16.57
CA PRO A 72 4.11 6.67 15.51
C PRO A 72 4.99 6.81 14.26
N THR A 73 4.93 5.83 13.36
CA THR A 73 5.75 5.79 12.14
C THR A 73 5.19 6.62 10.97
N GLY A 74 3.96 7.13 11.09
CA GLY A 74 3.26 7.79 9.98
C GLY A 74 2.29 6.88 9.21
N ARG A 75 2.03 5.66 9.71
CA ARG A 75 0.89 4.85 9.29
C ARG A 75 -0.41 5.48 9.81
N PHE A 76 -1.42 5.60 8.94
CA PHE A 76 -2.73 6.18 9.28
C PHE A 76 -3.61 5.19 10.05
N SER A 77 -3.05 4.61 11.11
CA SER A 77 -3.66 3.58 11.95
C SER A 77 -3.06 3.59 13.35
N ASN A 78 -3.67 2.86 14.28
CA ASN A 78 -3.06 2.53 15.58
C ASN A 78 -1.84 1.63 15.42
N GLY A 79 -1.76 0.83 14.36
CA GLY A 79 -0.71 -0.15 14.15
C GLY A 79 -0.33 -0.34 12.69
N ARG A 80 -0.36 -1.60 12.26
CA ARG A 80 -0.11 -2.05 10.89
C ARG A 80 -1.21 -1.57 9.95
N ASN A 81 -0.85 -1.32 8.70
CA ASN A 81 -1.81 -1.17 7.59
C ASN A 81 -1.93 -2.50 6.81
N VAL A 82 -2.82 -2.55 5.80
CA VAL A 82 -3.07 -3.77 5.02
C VAL A 82 -1.82 -4.22 4.26
N GLN A 83 -0.99 -3.29 3.80
CA GLN A 83 0.23 -3.60 3.08
C GLN A 83 1.27 -4.26 4.01
N ASP A 84 1.36 -3.84 5.27
CA ASP A 84 2.21 -4.49 6.27
C ASP A 84 1.79 -5.94 6.52
N ALA A 85 0.48 -6.21 6.59
CA ALA A 85 -0.01 -7.59 6.72
C ALA A 85 0.35 -8.44 5.51
N ILE A 86 0.30 -7.88 4.29
CA ILE A 86 0.75 -8.57 3.07
C ILE A 86 2.26 -8.83 3.12
N VAL A 87 3.06 -7.88 3.60
CA VAL A 87 4.52 -8.06 3.76
C VAL A 87 4.84 -9.25 4.67
N GLU A 88 4.14 -9.37 5.80
CA GLU A 88 4.30 -10.51 6.72
C GLU A 88 3.87 -11.83 6.07
N LEU A 89 2.72 -11.85 5.39
CA LEU A 89 2.22 -13.05 4.70
C LEU A 89 3.16 -13.50 3.57
N LEU A 90 3.83 -12.56 2.91
CA LEU A 90 4.86 -12.85 1.90
C LEU A 90 6.18 -13.31 2.51
N GLY A 91 6.36 -13.23 3.84
CA GLY A 91 7.53 -13.76 4.55
C GLY A 91 8.73 -12.81 4.60
N PHE A 92 8.55 -11.50 4.40
CA PHE A 92 9.65 -10.54 4.58
C PHE A 92 9.91 -10.29 6.08
N GLU A 93 11.19 -10.18 6.45
CA GLU A 93 11.61 -9.90 7.83
C GLU A 93 11.38 -8.45 8.28
N GLU A 94 11.50 -7.49 7.35
CA GLU A 94 11.27 -6.06 7.60
C GLU A 94 10.12 -5.54 6.72
N TYR A 95 9.33 -4.61 7.26
CA TYR A 95 8.34 -3.86 6.47
C TYR A 95 9.00 -3.02 5.38
N MET A 96 8.32 -2.89 4.23
CA MET A 96 8.83 -2.07 3.14
C MET A 96 9.01 -0.61 3.59
N PRO A 97 10.24 -0.05 3.48
CA PRO A 97 10.52 1.30 3.96
C PRO A 97 9.83 2.34 3.08
N PRO A 98 9.44 3.51 3.62
CA PRO A 98 8.96 4.59 2.79
C PRO A 98 10.09 5.10 1.90
N PHE A 99 9.79 5.46 0.65
CA PHE A 99 10.77 6.00 -0.30
C PHE A 99 11.52 7.22 0.27
N ALA A 100 10.84 8.05 1.07
CA ALA A 100 11.45 9.21 1.73
C ALA A 100 12.67 8.85 2.61
N ASN A 101 12.80 7.59 3.04
CA ASN A 101 13.90 7.09 3.87
C ASN A 101 14.69 5.95 3.21
N SER A 102 14.55 5.72 1.90
CA SER A 102 15.08 4.51 1.24
C SER A 102 16.59 4.51 0.98
N GLU A 103 17.32 5.59 1.31
CA GLU A 103 18.76 5.71 1.02
C GLU A 103 19.67 4.70 1.77
N LYS A 104 19.15 3.84 2.65
CA LYS A 104 19.99 3.07 3.58
C LYS A 104 19.77 1.56 3.65
N LYS A 105 18.68 0.98 3.13
CA LYS A 105 18.45 -0.47 3.25
C LYS A 105 17.66 -1.08 2.09
N ASN A 106 18.23 -2.15 1.54
CA ASN A 106 17.61 -3.21 0.74
C ASN A 106 16.51 -2.83 -0.26
N ILE A 107 16.75 -1.83 -1.11
CA ILE A 107 15.83 -1.47 -2.21
C ILE A 107 15.53 -2.62 -3.17
N LEU A 108 16.36 -3.69 -3.15
CA LEU A 108 16.14 -4.92 -3.91
C LEU A 108 14.89 -5.68 -3.46
N GLN A 109 14.50 -5.59 -2.18
CA GLN A 109 13.30 -6.24 -1.65
C GLN A 109 12.04 -5.39 -1.81
N GLY A 110 12.17 -4.11 -2.17
CA GLY A 110 11.03 -3.23 -2.38
C GLY A 110 11.02 -1.97 -1.53
N VAL A 111 10.09 -1.09 -1.86
CA VAL A 111 9.92 0.23 -1.26
C VAL A 111 8.44 0.58 -1.27
N ASN A 112 8.00 1.33 -0.26
CA ASN A 112 6.68 1.92 -0.18
C ASN A 112 6.69 3.38 -0.65
N TYR A 113 5.99 3.68 -1.73
CA TYR A 113 5.87 5.01 -2.32
C TYR A 113 4.61 5.75 -1.88
N ALA A 114 3.69 5.08 -1.16
CA ALA A 114 2.40 5.63 -0.80
C ALA A 114 2.52 6.90 0.06
N SER A 115 1.56 7.80 -0.06
CA SER A 115 1.58 9.10 0.61
C SER A 115 0.17 9.54 0.99
N GLY A 116 -0.04 9.91 2.25
CA GLY A 116 -1.31 10.45 2.73
C GLY A 116 -1.86 11.60 1.87
N ALA A 117 -3.19 11.61 1.69
CA ALA A 117 -3.94 12.53 0.82
C ALA A 117 -3.65 12.43 -0.69
N SER A 118 -2.73 11.57 -1.14
CA SER A 118 -2.42 11.34 -2.54
C SER A 118 -3.60 10.78 -3.33
N GLY A 119 -3.68 11.12 -4.62
CA GLY A 119 -4.61 10.56 -5.59
C GLY A 119 -3.92 10.16 -6.89
N ILE A 120 -4.74 9.65 -7.81
CA ILE A 120 -4.38 9.36 -9.20
C ILE A 120 -4.01 10.65 -9.92
N LEU A 121 -4.76 11.73 -9.65
CA LEU A 121 -4.52 13.06 -10.22
C LEU A 121 -3.47 13.83 -9.43
N ASP A 122 -2.70 14.65 -10.14
CA ASP A 122 -1.57 15.37 -9.57
C ASP A 122 -1.99 16.48 -8.62
N GLU A 123 -3.19 17.05 -8.79
CA GLU A 123 -3.76 18.10 -7.96
C GLU A 123 -4.45 17.56 -6.71
N THR A 124 -4.96 16.32 -6.73
CA THR A 124 -5.73 15.72 -5.64
C THR A 124 -5.04 15.87 -4.28
N GLY A 125 -5.82 16.28 -3.27
CA GLY A 125 -5.34 16.44 -1.90
C GLY A 125 -4.37 17.60 -1.67
N SER A 126 -4.13 18.48 -2.64
CA SER A 126 -3.28 19.68 -2.47
C SER A 126 -3.76 20.61 -1.35
N LEU A 127 -5.07 20.61 -1.07
CA LEU A 127 -5.65 21.36 0.05
C LEU A 127 -5.03 21.00 1.41
N MET A 128 -4.47 19.78 1.52
CA MET A 128 -3.80 19.31 2.74
C MET A 128 -2.33 19.75 2.83
N GLY A 129 -1.78 20.40 1.79
CA GLY A 129 -0.38 20.76 1.68
C GLY A 129 0.42 19.78 0.81
N ALA A 130 1.71 19.61 1.11
CA ALA A 130 2.61 18.76 0.32
C ALA A 130 2.24 17.27 0.44
N ARG A 131 2.33 16.54 -0.68
CA ARG A 131 2.04 15.11 -0.83
C ARG A 131 2.74 14.57 -2.07
N VAL A 132 2.85 13.25 -2.17
CA VAL A 132 3.46 12.56 -3.31
C VAL A 132 2.36 11.94 -4.20
N PRO A 133 1.82 12.66 -5.21
CA PRO A 133 0.79 12.12 -6.10
C PRO A 133 1.33 10.93 -6.92
N MET A 134 0.43 10.12 -7.48
CA MET A 134 0.80 8.87 -8.16
C MET A 134 1.87 9.04 -9.25
N SER A 135 1.85 10.14 -10.02
CA SER A 135 2.87 10.43 -11.02
C SER A 135 4.29 10.55 -10.42
N ILE A 136 4.38 11.13 -9.21
CA ILE A 136 5.63 11.28 -8.47
C ILE A 136 6.02 9.95 -7.83
N GLN A 137 5.06 9.15 -7.34
CA GLN A 137 5.33 7.80 -6.85
C GLN A 137 5.96 6.93 -7.96
N ILE A 138 5.45 7.01 -9.19
CA ILE A 138 6.01 6.32 -10.36
C ILE A 138 7.41 6.86 -10.71
N ARG A 139 7.64 8.17 -10.58
CA ARG A 139 8.97 8.75 -10.78
C ARG A 139 9.97 8.25 -9.74
N ASN A 140 9.56 8.19 -8.47
CA ASN A 140 10.36 7.65 -7.37
C ASN A 140 10.68 6.17 -7.62
N HIS A 141 9.73 5.40 -8.17
CA HIS A 141 9.98 4.04 -8.57
C HIS A 141 11.05 3.94 -9.67
N LYS A 142 11.01 4.79 -10.70
CA LYS A 142 12.06 4.85 -11.73
C LYS A 142 13.45 5.11 -11.12
N THR A 143 13.54 5.95 -10.09
CA THR A 143 14.77 6.17 -9.32
C THR A 143 15.25 4.89 -8.62
N ILE A 144 14.35 4.15 -7.97
CA ILE A 144 14.67 2.86 -7.35
C ILE A 144 15.15 1.85 -8.39
N ILE A 145 14.48 1.74 -9.54
CA ILE A 145 14.91 0.83 -10.62
C ILE A 145 16.31 1.20 -11.12
N ALA A 146 16.62 2.49 -11.28
CA ALA A 146 17.97 2.92 -11.64
C ALA A 146 19.00 2.53 -10.57
N GLY A 147 18.64 2.59 -9.28
CA GLY A 147 19.47 2.09 -8.19
C GLY A 147 19.69 0.57 -8.25
N ILE A 148 18.64 -0.21 -8.48
CA ILE A 148 18.71 -1.67 -8.62
C ILE A 148 19.62 -2.06 -9.80
N ARG A 149 19.49 -1.39 -10.96
CA ARG A 149 20.38 -1.62 -12.11
C ARG A 149 21.85 -1.42 -11.76
N LYS A 150 22.16 -0.36 -11.00
CA LYS A 150 23.54 -0.07 -10.54
C LYS A 150 24.06 -1.15 -9.57
N ILE A 151 23.20 -1.68 -8.70
CA ILE A 151 23.57 -2.74 -7.76
C ILE A 151 23.84 -4.05 -8.49
N LEU A 152 22.94 -4.46 -9.40
CA LEU A 152 23.05 -5.74 -10.11
C LEU A 152 24.06 -5.72 -11.25
N ARG A 153 24.42 -4.52 -11.77
CA ARG A 153 25.34 -4.32 -12.89
C ARG A 153 24.99 -5.14 -14.15
N ASN A 154 23.72 -5.52 -14.28
CA ASN A 154 23.20 -6.36 -15.35
C ASN A 154 21.72 -6.05 -15.57
N ASP A 155 21.39 -5.57 -16.78
CA ASP A 155 20.03 -5.20 -17.15
C ASP A 155 19.11 -6.43 -17.25
N SER A 156 19.61 -7.55 -17.77
CA SER A 156 18.84 -8.80 -17.85
C SER A 156 18.51 -9.35 -16.46
N SER A 157 19.46 -9.31 -15.52
CA SER A 157 19.21 -9.68 -14.11
C SER A 157 18.20 -8.75 -13.45
N THR A 158 18.29 -7.44 -13.73
CA THR A 158 17.33 -6.46 -13.21
C THR A 158 15.94 -6.72 -13.76
N GLU A 159 15.79 -6.92 -15.06
CA GLU A 159 14.50 -7.25 -15.67
C GLU A 159 13.93 -8.53 -15.07
N LYS A 160 14.74 -9.59 -14.95
CA LYS A 160 14.34 -10.86 -14.34
C LYS A 160 13.81 -10.68 -12.91
N LEU A 161 14.49 -9.87 -12.10
CA LEU A 161 14.05 -9.54 -10.74
C LEU A 161 12.68 -8.82 -10.77
N LEU A 162 12.56 -7.75 -11.56
CA LEU A 162 11.36 -6.91 -11.59
C LEU A 162 10.10 -7.63 -12.07
N ARG A 163 10.26 -8.59 -12.98
CA ARG A 163 9.17 -9.45 -13.47
C ARG A 163 8.61 -10.37 -12.38
N GLN A 164 9.38 -10.62 -11.31
CA GLN A 164 8.98 -11.46 -10.17
C GLN A 164 8.46 -10.64 -8.98
N CYS A 165 8.64 -9.32 -8.98
CA CYS A 165 8.11 -8.46 -7.92
C CYS A 165 6.59 -8.30 -8.01
N ILE A 166 5.94 -8.16 -6.86
CA ILE A 166 4.54 -7.72 -6.78
C ILE A 166 4.48 -6.19 -6.66
N TYR A 167 3.52 -5.59 -7.37
CA TYR A 167 3.21 -4.17 -7.36
C TYR A 167 1.79 -3.98 -6.83
N SER A 168 1.66 -3.53 -5.58
CA SER A 168 0.38 -3.26 -4.94
C SER A 168 0.02 -1.79 -5.11
N ILE A 169 -1.20 -1.52 -5.58
CA ILE A 169 -1.66 -0.16 -5.84
C ILE A 169 -3.04 0.04 -5.20
N GLN A 170 -3.07 0.86 -4.15
CA GLN A 170 -4.29 1.23 -3.43
C GLN A 170 -4.43 2.76 -3.40
N ILE A 171 -5.14 3.29 -4.39
CA ILE A 171 -5.27 4.74 -4.64
C ILE A 171 -6.59 5.05 -5.35
N GLY A 172 -7.06 6.28 -5.24
CA GLY A 172 -8.27 6.77 -5.92
C GLY A 172 -9.33 7.33 -4.97
N SER A 173 -9.30 6.96 -3.70
CA SER A 173 -10.27 7.43 -2.70
C SER A 173 -10.24 8.95 -2.57
N ASN A 174 -9.05 9.54 -2.50
CA ASN A 174 -8.86 10.99 -2.38
C ASN A 174 -9.31 11.76 -3.63
N ASP A 175 -9.28 11.17 -4.82
CA ASP A 175 -9.76 11.86 -6.03
C ASP A 175 -11.27 12.16 -5.94
N PHE A 176 -12.00 11.42 -5.13
CA PHE A 176 -13.37 11.76 -4.76
C PHE A 176 -13.43 12.65 -3.50
N VAL A 177 -12.94 12.16 -2.35
CA VAL A 177 -13.21 12.83 -1.06
C VAL A 177 -12.38 14.10 -0.81
N ASN A 178 -11.23 14.22 -1.47
CA ASN A 178 -10.28 15.34 -1.35
C ASN A 178 -10.03 16.01 -2.71
N ASN A 179 -10.94 15.85 -3.67
CA ASN A 179 -10.96 16.56 -4.95
C ASN A 179 -12.40 16.76 -5.46
N TYR A 180 -13.04 15.76 -6.07
CA TYR A 180 -14.36 15.92 -6.70
C TYR A 180 -15.44 16.50 -5.78
N PHE A 181 -15.53 16.02 -4.53
CA PHE A 181 -16.52 16.51 -3.55
C PHE A 181 -16.04 17.72 -2.74
N LYS A 182 -15.06 18.48 -3.28
CA LYS A 182 -14.52 19.72 -2.71
C LYS A 182 -14.57 20.87 -3.75
N PRO A 183 -15.77 21.27 -4.23
CA PRO A 183 -15.93 22.25 -5.31
C PRO A 183 -15.33 23.63 -5.02
N ASN A 184 -15.19 24.01 -3.74
CA ASN A 184 -14.56 25.28 -3.36
C ASN A 184 -13.04 25.30 -3.59
N PHE A 185 -12.42 24.14 -3.81
CA PHE A 185 -10.96 23.99 -3.97
C PHE A 185 -10.56 23.41 -5.32
N TYR A 186 -11.46 22.68 -6.00
CA TYR A 186 -11.16 21.98 -7.24
C TYR A 186 -12.28 22.14 -8.27
N ASN A 187 -11.91 22.16 -9.54
CA ASN A 187 -12.85 22.35 -10.65
C ASN A 187 -13.53 21.05 -11.14
N SER A 188 -13.13 19.89 -10.61
CA SER A 188 -13.55 18.58 -11.12
C SER A 188 -15.07 18.40 -11.21
N SER A 189 -15.82 18.78 -10.17
CA SER A 189 -17.28 18.66 -10.17
C SER A 189 -18.01 19.71 -11.00
N HIS A 190 -17.32 20.78 -11.42
CA HIS A 190 -17.89 21.78 -12.33
C HIS A 190 -17.76 21.33 -13.80
N GLY A 191 -16.71 20.58 -14.11
CA GLY A 191 -16.42 20.11 -15.48
C GLY A 191 -16.92 18.70 -15.80
N TYR A 192 -17.24 17.89 -14.79
CA TYR A 192 -17.62 16.48 -14.96
C TYR A 192 -18.79 16.10 -14.06
N SER A 193 -19.68 15.25 -14.56
CA SER A 193 -20.51 14.40 -13.71
C SER A 193 -19.65 13.34 -13.00
N VAL A 194 -20.18 12.72 -11.93
CA VAL A 194 -19.46 11.68 -11.17
C VAL A 194 -19.04 10.52 -12.07
N SER A 195 -19.93 10.14 -13.00
CA SER A 195 -19.72 9.05 -13.95
C SER A 195 -18.61 9.38 -14.96
N GLU A 196 -18.59 10.60 -15.50
CA GLU A 196 -17.53 11.06 -16.41
C GLU A 196 -16.20 11.18 -15.69
N PHE A 197 -16.21 11.71 -14.47
CA PHE A 197 -15.01 11.81 -13.64
C PHE A 197 -14.42 10.44 -13.32
N ALA A 198 -15.24 9.46 -12.93
CA ALA A 198 -14.79 8.08 -12.73
C ALA A 198 -14.19 7.47 -14.00
N THR A 199 -14.77 7.74 -15.18
CA THR A 199 -14.21 7.31 -16.47
C THR A 199 -12.85 7.94 -16.71
N MET A 200 -12.72 9.25 -16.49
CA MET A 200 -11.47 9.98 -16.67
C MET A 200 -10.39 9.47 -15.72
N LEU A 201 -10.71 9.27 -14.43
CA LEU A 201 -9.79 8.73 -13.44
C LEU A 201 -9.25 7.36 -13.84
N VAL A 202 -10.12 6.42 -14.24
CA VAL A 202 -9.67 5.08 -14.64
C VAL A 202 -8.84 5.12 -15.93
N ARG A 203 -9.11 6.04 -16.86
CA ARG A 203 -8.25 6.27 -18.03
C ARG A 203 -6.87 6.77 -17.62
N GLN A 204 -6.79 7.74 -16.73
CA GLN A 204 -5.51 8.23 -16.21
C GLN A 204 -4.75 7.14 -15.46
N PHE A 205 -5.46 6.37 -14.63
CA PHE A 205 -4.88 5.24 -13.91
C PHE A 205 -4.33 4.16 -14.85
N ALA A 206 -5.04 3.88 -15.96
CA ALA A 206 -4.55 2.97 -16.98
C ALA A 206 -3.22 3.43 -17.61
N HIS A 207 -3.03 4.74 -17.83
CA HIS A 207 -1.75 5.27 -18.32
C HIS A 207 -0.63 5.05 -17.29
N GLN A 208 -0.91 5.36 -16.02
CA GLN A 208 0.04 5.20 -14.92
C GLN A 208 0.45 3.73 -14.70
N ILE A 209 -0.49 2.78 -14.78
CA ILE A 209 -0.21 1.34 -14.72
C ILE A 209 0.68 0.92 -15.90
N LYS A 210 0.38 1.40 -17.13
CA LYS A 210 1.21 1.12 -18.31
C LYS A 210 2.62 1.67 -18.17
N ASP A 211 2.80 2.79 -17.49
CA ASP A 211 4.13 3.35 -17.23
C ASP A 211 4.93 2.48 -16.26
N LEU A 212 4.31 1.88 -15.25
CA LEU A 212 4.96 0.87 -14.39
C LEU A 212 5.27 -0.42 -15.17
N TYR A 213 4.36 -0.86 -16.04
CA TYR A 213 4.61 -2.02 -16.90
C TYR A 213 5.86 -1.81 -17.79
N LYS A 214 6.02 -0.61 -18.36
CA LYS A 214 7.21 -0.23 -19.15
C LYS A 214 8.51 -0.24 -18.34
N THR A 215 8.45 -0.17 -17.00
CA THR A 215 9.66 -0.25 -16.15
C THR A 215 10.02 -1.68 -15.73
N GLY A 216 9.27 -2.70 -16.18
CA GLY A 216 9.55 -4.11 -15.92
C GLY A 216 8.55 -4.79 -14.99
N ALA A 217 7.58 -4.06 -14.45
CA ALA A 217 6.54 -4.62 -13.59
C ALA A 217 5.65 -5.61 -14.36
N ARG A 218 5.38 -6.78 -13.77
CA ARG A 218 4.53 -7.82 -14.38
C ARG A 218 3.45 -8.38 -13.47
N ILE A 219 3.54 -8.25 -12.15
CA ILE A 219 2.53 -8.78 -11.23
C ILE A 219 1.90 -7.62 -10.46
N PHE A 220 0.65 -7.30 -10.79
CA PHE A 220 -0.07 -6.15 -10.24
C PHE A 220 -1.25 -6.58 -9.38
N ALA A 221 -1.34 -6.01 -8.18
CA ALA A 221 -2.50 -6.06 -7.30
C ALA A 221 -3.16 -4.68 -7.26
N LEU A 222 -4.32 -4.54 -7.90
CA LEU A 222 -5.06 -3.28 -8.03
C LEU A 222 -6.26 -3.29 -7.09
N PHE A 223 -6.23 -2.47 -6.05
CA PHE A 223 -7.32 -2.39 -5.09
C PHE A 223 -8.47 -1.54 -5.62
N GLY A 224 -9.69 -2.07 -5.51
CA GLY A 224 -10.90 -1.26 -5.63
C GLY A 224 -11.07 -0.31 -4.44
N LEU A 225 -11.90 0.70 -4.64
CA LEU A 225 -12.25 1.66 -3.60
C LEU A 225 -13.24 1.05 -2.60
N GLY A 226 -13.02 1.34 -1.32
CA GLY A 226 -13.95 0.99 -0.24
C GLY A 226 -15.17 1.91 -0.17
N GLN A 227 -16.00 1.73 0.86
CA GLN A 227 -17.20 2.53 1.10
C GLN A 227 -16.84 3.93 1.63
N LEU A 228 -16.52 4.86 0.73
CA LEU A 228 -16.09 6.22 1.06
C LEU A 228 -17.11 6.98 1.93
N GLY A 229 -18.39 6.77 1.67
CA GLY A 229 -19.49 7.40 2.39
C GLY A 229 -19.69 6.90 3.81
N CYS A 230 -19.07 5.78 4.18
CA CYS A 230 -19.13 5.22 5.53
C CYS A 230 -17.98 5.72 6.43
N THR A 231 -17.08 6.56 5.91
CA THR A 231 -16.03 7.15 6.74
C THR A 231 -16.63 8.16 7.73
N PRO A 232 -16.13 8.25 8.97
CA PRO A 232 -16.65 9.21 9.94
C PRO A 232 -16.63 10.66 9.44
N ASN A 233 -15.56 11.05 8.73
CA ASN A 233 -15.45 12.38 8.13
C ASN A 233 -16.51 12.64 7.04
N ALA A 234 -16.81 11.64 6.21
CA ALA A 234 -17.86 11.76 5.20
C ALA A 234 -19.23 11.98 5.86
N ILE A 235 -19.57 11.16 6.85
CA ILE A 235 -20.84 11.25 7.61
C ILE A 235 -20.97 12.62 8.27
N ALA A 236 -19.93 13.09 8.96
CA ALA A 236 -19.94 14.38 9.64
C ALA A 236 -20.05 15.56 8.66
N THR A 237 -19.40 15.48 7.49
CA THR A 237 -19.35 16.59 6.52
C THR A 237 -20.61 16.70 5.66
N HIS A 238 -21.17 15.57 5.25
CA HIS A 238 -22.24 15.55 4.23
C HIS A 238 -23.61 15.13 4.78
N GLY A 239 -23.67 14.53 5.97
CA GLY A 239 -24.88 13.89 6.47
C GLY A 239 -25.27 12.65 5.67
N THR A 240 -26.09 11.80 6.26
CA THR A 240 -26.53 10.54 5.64
C THR A 240 -27.97 10.56 5.14
N ASN A 241 -28.73 11.63 5.42
CA ASN A 241 -30.15 11.76 5.08
C ASN A 241 -30.99 10.54 5.50
N GLY A 242 -30.76 10.04 6.72
CA GLY A 242 -31.50 8.89 7.29
C GLY A 242 -30.95 7.51 6.91
N SER A 243 -29.92 7.43 6.07
CA SER A 243 -29.22 6.18 5.77
C SER A 243 -28.02 5.94 6.72
N LEU A 244 -27.36 4.78 6.60
CA LEU A 244 -26.16 4.47 7.40
C LEU A 244 -24.90 5.20 6.92
N CYS A 245 -24.80 5.49 5.62
CA CYS A 245 -23.61 6.06 4.99
C CYS A 245 -23.99 7.10 3.94
N VAL A 246 -23.06 7.98 3.57
CA VAL A 246 -23.30 8.99 2.53
C VAL A 246 -23.39 8.32 1.14
N THR A 247 -24.60 8.10 0.64
CA THR A 247 -24.87 7.34 -0.61
C THR A 247 -24.06 7.85 -1.80
N LYS A 248 -24.08 9.16 -2.08
CA LYS A 248 -23.38 9.76 -3.23
C LYS A 248 -21.87 9.47 -3.27
N LEU A 249 -21.22 9.30 -2.12
CA LEU A 249 -19.79 8.97 -2.05
C LEU A 249 -19.54 7.49 -2.31
N ASN A 250 -20.43 6.62 -1.83
CA ASN A 250 -20.38 5.19 -2.12
C ASN A 250 -20.68 4.90 -3.59
N ASP A 251 -21.64 5.62 -4.19
CA ASP A 251 -21.95 5.51 -5.62
C ASP A 251 -20.75 5.91 -6.49
N ALA A 252 -20.03 6.96 -6.11
CA ALA A 252 -18.81 7.38 -6.80
C ALA A 252 -17.72 6.29 -6.75
N ALA A 253 -17.50 5.69 -5.58
CA ALA A 253 -16.58 4.56 -5.41
C ALA A 253 -16.98 3.34 -6.26
N PHE A 254 -18.29 3.05 -6.29
CA PHE A 254 -18.85 1.97 -7.09
C PHE A 254 -18.63 2.20 -8.59
N LEU A 255 -18.90 3.40 -9.09
CA LEU A 255 -18.66 3.78 -10.49
C LEU A 255 -17.19 3.62 -10.90
N PHE A 256 -16.25 3.95 -10.00
CA PHE A 256 -14.83 3.71 -10.24
C PHE A 256 -14.53 2.20 -10.33
N ASN A 257 -15.01 1.41 -9.36
CA ASN A 257 -14.78 -0.04 -9.35
C ASN A 257 -15.37 -0.75 -10.57
N GLN A 258 -16.57 -0.35 -11.00
CA GLN A 258 -17.21 -0.85 -12.23
C GLN A 258 -16.37 -0.60 -13.49
N ARG A 259 -15.53 0.44 -13.51
CA ARG A 259 -14.62 0.76 -14.62
C ARG A 259 -13.26 0.09 -14.47
N LEU A 260 -12.81 -0.13 -13.23
CA LEU A 260 -11.54 -0.78 -12.95
C LEU A 260 -11.55 -2.27 -13.34
N ILE A 261 -12.65 -2.99 -13.10
CA ILE A 261 -12.80 -4.40 -13.46
C ILE A 261 -12.57 -4.66 -14.97
N PRO A 262 -13.30 -4.00 -15.90
CA PRO A 262 -13.06 -4.18 -17.33
C PRO A 262 -11.69 -3.67 -17.78
N LEU A 263 -11.12 -2.67 -17.11
CA LEU A 263 -9.72 -2.27 -17.35
C LEU A 263 -8.76 -3.42 -17.02
N VAL A 264 -8.93 -4.09 -15.88
CA VAL A 264 -8.11 -5.27 -15.49
C VAL A 264 -8.24 -6.39 -16.53
N MET A 265 -9.45 -6.69 -17.00
CA MET A 265 -9.67 -7.68 -18.06
C MET A 265 -8.95 -7.28 -19.36
N ALA A 266 -9.07 -6.02 -19.78
CA ALA A 266 -8.42 -5.51 -20.97
C ALA A 266 -6.89 -5.51 -20.87
N LEU A 267 -6.33 -5.21 -19.70
CA LEU A 267 -4.89 -5.27 -19.44
C LEU A 267 -4.36 -6.71 -19.53
N ASN A 268 -5.04 -7.68 -18.89
CA ASN A 268 -4.66 -9.09 -18.98
C ASN A 268 -4.78 -9.65 -20.41
N SER A 269 -5.75 -9.18 -21.20
CA SER A 269 -5.90 -9.59 -22.61
C SER A 269 -4.81 -9.01 -23.52
N LYS A 270 -4.37 -7.77 -23.27
CA LYS A 270 -3.42 -7.06 -24.14
C LYS A 270 -1.95 -7.25 -23.75
N LEU A 271 -1.68 -7.45 -22.47
CA LEU A 271 -0.32 -7.55 -21.91
C LEU A 271 -0.13 -8.97 -21.36
N THR A 272 0.01 -9.94 -22.27
CA THR A 272 -0.04 -11.37 -21.97
C THR A 272 1.14 -11.89 -21.14
N ASP A 273 2.22 -11.10 -21.01
CA ASP A 273 3.37 -11.43 -20.17
C ASP A 273 3.27 -10.84 -18.75
N ALA A 274 2.14 -10.19 -18.43
CA ALA A 274 1.82 -9.62 -17.12
C ALA A 274 0.50 -10.18 -16.57
N LYS A 275 0.32 -10.08 -15.25
CA LYS A 275 -0.88 -10.47 -14.53
C LYS A 275 -1.38 -9.29 -13.69
N PHE A 276 -2.64 -8.93 -13.91
CA PHE A 276 -3.34 -7.88 -13.16
C PHE A 276 -4.47 -8.53 -12.37
N THR A 277 -4.47 -8.34 -11.05
CA THR A 277 -5.49 -8.86 -10.15
C THR A 277 -6.26 -7.71 -9.52
N TYR A 278 -7.57 -7.68 -9.72
CA TYR A 278 -8.47 -6.79 -9.00
C TYR A 278 -8.69 -7.33 -7.59
N LEU A 279 -8.45 -6.50 -6.58
CA LEU A 279 -8.71 -6.82 -5.18
C LEU A 279 -9.91 -6.02 -4.70
N ASN A 280 -10.98 -6.73 -4.36
CA ASN A 280 -12.19 -6.11 -3.85
C ASN A 280 -12.03 -5.75 -2.37
N TYR A 281 -11.95 -4.46 -2.07
CA TYR A 281 -11.77 -3.94 -0.72
C TYR A 281 -13.10 -3.70 0.04
N SER A 282 -14.24 -3.97 -0.60
CA SER A 282 -15.58 -3.83 0.00
C SER A 282 -16.39 -5.11 -0.21
N PRO A 283 -17.25 -5.53 0.74
CA PRO A 283 -18.31 -6.48 0.43
C PRO A 283 -19.39 -5.76 -0.41
N MET A 284 -19.01 -5.26 -1.59
CA MET A 284 -19.99 -4.93 -2.63
C MET A 284 -20.64 -6.25 -3.00
N LYS A 285 -21.97 -6.35 -2.87
CA LYS A 285 -22.72 -7.56 -3.22
C LYS A 285 -22.30 -7.99 -4.63
N VAL A 286 -21.60 -9.12 -4.70
CA VAL A 286 -21.14 -9.72 -5.97
C VAL A 286 -22.34 -9.95 -6.92
N SER A 287 -23.55 -10.06 -6.38
CA SER A 287 -24.81 -10.16 -7.13
C SER A 287 -25.20 -8.94 -7.97
N GLN A 288 -24.48 -7.81 -7.89
CA GLN A 288 -24.67 -6.65 -8.78
C GLN A 288 -23.60 -6.55 -9.88
N LEU A 289 -22.66 -7.50 -9.90
CA LEU A 289 -21.68 -7.67 -10.97
C LEU A 289 -22.18 -8.83 -11.85
N THR A 290 -23.17 -8.56 -12.71
CA THR A 290 -23.43 -9.46 -13.84
C THR A 290 -22.22 -9.40 -14.77
N LEU A 291 -21.48 -10.51 -14.81
CA LEU A 291 -20.47 -10.82 -15.82
C LEU A 291 -21.10 -10.93 -17.21
#